data_AF-A0A7K0BTC9-F1
#
_entry.id   AF-A0A7K0BTC9-F1
#
_cell.length_a   1.000
_cell.length_b   1.000
_cell.length_c   1.000
_cell.angle_alpha   90.00
_cell.angle_beta   90.00
_cell.angle_gamma   90.00
#
_symmetry.space_group_name_H-M   'P 1'
#
loop_
_entity.id
_entity.type
_entity.pdbx_description
1 polymer ?
#
loop_
_entity_poly.entity_id
_entity_poly.type
_entity_poly.pdbx_seq_one_letter_code
_entity_poly.pdbx_strand_id
1 'polypeptide(L)'
;MGHSGRLGAMERAVEGTLAEESFDFDEDTAVLRFDGGMLYQTSWFLAGGIGGVTLLLTGTALTFAGLEDWARYALGAGSVLLLLTLVFMLLLRHGPERPAVELRLAEREIACGGVRVPLADLRPEHLVWRDGRFFRRLHLRHPRLRRCLTGFFAAEADEAREFHRQLWGLLSEPYLPGPIGPVQRWILGAGALYAGINGFRLDHLGTGPSPEEAAADSRAAHELLQDPWHVYDLDQLLAAVNWLVQDGHRADFAQDADLAARPAAEQDEYARLLREVDGLIAADRMEPPFVERLIELVRVRYGAAGEAYAKLVPSLLRDEPGADASEEGAELALFLGQLFNDRDHATEELHRLRKLADPELRSNTGRFLIWDYSRALMLYRWGHMAGWLTERYCWDRMLPLALDIQRRYSSWRDMATCYLQGRQLWSGAGEEPQTDHDELVARLTEEPLSPWNLVPWDLELRNDWS
;
A
#
# COMPACT_ATOMS: atom_id res chain seq x y z
N MET A 1 11.11 -6.96 14.91
CA MET A 1 11.95 -7.21 13.71
C MET A 1 11.01 -7.45 12.56
N GLY A 2 11.11 -6.70 11.46
CA GLY A 2 10.31 -6.95 10.25
C GLY A 2 10.68 -8.25 9.54
N HIS A 3 9.94 -8.63 8.50
CA HIS A 3 10.14 -9.88 7.75
C HIS A 3 11.55 -10.01 7.18
N SER A 4 12.10 -8.95 6.56
CA SER A 4 13.49 -8.90 6.09
C SER A 4 14.51 -9.11 7.22
N GLY A 5 14.29 -8.51 8.40
CA GLY A 5 15.15 -8.71 9.56
C GLY A 5 15.13 -10.14 10.11
N ARG A 6 13.98 -10.84 9.99
CA ARG A 6 13.83 -12.25 10.36
C ARG A 6 14.48 -13.17 9.32
N LEU A 7 14.35 -12.88 8.03
CA LEU A 7 15.01 -13.61 6.94
C LEU A 7 16.54 -13.52 7.08
N GLY A 8 17.10 -12.33 7.24
CA GLY A 8 18.53 -12.18 7.49
C GLY A 8 18.99 -12.82 8.80
N ALA A 9 18.11 -12.95 9.81
CA ALA A 9 18.42 -13.72 11.02
C ALA A 9 18.38 -15.24 10.78
N MET A 10 17.52 -15.73 9.88
CA MET A 10 17.51 -17.13 9.45
C MET A 10 18.76 -17.48 8.67
N GLU A 11 19.19 -16.64 7.72
CA GLU A 11 20.42 -16.83 6.95
C GLU A 11 21.65 -16.90 7.87
N ARG A 12 21.79 -15.95 8.79
CA ARG A 12 22.87 -15.99 9.81
C ARG A 12 22.80 -17.21 10.72
N ALA A 13 21.60 -17.73 10.99
CA ALA A 13 21.43 -18.93 11.81
C ALA A 13 21.81 -20.21 11.07
N VAL A 14 21.89 -20.20 9.72
CA VAL A 14 22.30 -21.37 8.94
C VAL A 14 23.70 -21.28 8.36
N GLU A 15 24.33 -20.09 8.37
CA GLU A 15 25.70 -19.88 7.91
C GLU A 15 26.69 -20.81 8.64
N GLY A 16 27.45 -21.61 7.88
CA GLY A 16 28.39 -22.59 8.41
C GLY A 16 27.77 -23.87 8.98
N THR A 17 26.44 -24.05 8.83
CA THR A 17 25.72 -25.25 9.30
C THR A 17 25.38 -26.20 8.17
N LEU A 18 24.88 -27.39 8.52
CA LEU A 18 24.31 -28.32 7.51
C LEU A 18 23.15 -27.72 6.70
N ALA A 19 22.49 -26.67 7.21
CA ALA A 19 21.32 -26.06 6.62
C ALA A 19 21.61 -24.88 5.69
N GLU A 20 22.88 -24.50 5.50
CA GLU A 20 23.28 -23.29 4.75
C GLU A 20 22.68 -23.21 3.34
N GLU A 21 22.68 -24.32 2.61
CA GLU A 21 22.12 -24.41 1.23
C GLU A 21 20.73 -25.09 1.19
N SER A 22 20.02 -25.13 2.32
CA SER A 22 18.76 -25.89 2.41
C SER A 22 17.51 -25.10 2.02
N PHE A 23 17.64 -23.78 1.89
CA PHE A 23 16.56 -22.91 1.45
C PHE A 23 17.10 -21.72 0.65
N ASP A 24 16.23 -21.12 -0.15
CA ASP A 24 16.49 -19.93 -0.95
C ASP A 24 15.32 -18.96 -0.84
N PHE A 25 15.58 -17.65 -0.86
CA PHE A 25 14.55 -16.62 -0.78
C PHE A 25 14.57 -15.74 -2.02
N ASP A 26 13.45 -15.71 -2.73
CA ASP A 26 13.22 -14.81 -3.84
C ASP A 26 12.53 -13.53 -3.31
N GLU A 27 13.27 -12.43 -3.27
CA GLU A 27 12.76 -11.14 -2.77
C GLU A 27 11.66 -10.55 -3.67
N ASP A 28 11.73 -10.77 -4.98
CA ASP A 28 10.80 -10.20 -5.97
C ASP A 28 9.42 -10.85 -5.85
N THR A 29 9.40 -12.17 -5.64
CA THR A 29 8.15 -12.94 -5.50
C THR A 29 7.75 -13.19 -4.04
N ALA A 30 8.59 -12.82 -3.07
CA ALA A 30 8.41 -13.09 -1.65
C ALA A 30 8.21 -14.59 -1.33
N VAL A 31 8.93 -15.46 -2.04
CA VAL A 31 8.84 -16.91 -1.90
C VAL A 31 10.08 -17.48 -1.23
N LEU A 32 9.90 -18.16 -0.08
CA LEU A 32 10.94 -18.95 0.58
C LEU A 32 10.84 -20.42 0.12
N ARG A 33 11.85 -20.91 -0.59
CA ARG A 33 11.89 -22.26 -1.17
C ARG A 33 12.74 -23.17 -0.30
N PHE A 34 12.21 -24.34 0.07
CA PHE A 34 12.96 -25.38 0.78
C PHE A 34 13.22 -26.57 -0.13
N ASP A 35 14.50 -26.82 -0.40
CA ASP A 35 14.97 -27.96 -1.17
C ASP A 35 15.27 -29.12 -0.21
N GLY A 36 14.21 -29.82 0.20
CA GLY A 36 14.27 -30.96 1.13
C GLY A 36 15.04 -32.20 0.62
N GLY A 37 15.89 -32.06 -0.40
CA GLY A 37 16.59 -33.14 -1.12
C GLY A 37 17.84 -33.67 -0.41
N MET A 38 18.65 -32.82 0.22
CA MET A 38 20.00 -33.22 0.71
C MET A 38 20.00 -34.00 2.04
N LEU A 39 19.00 -33.78 2.89
CA LEU A 39 19.08 -34.15 4.32
C LEU A 39 18.63 -35.58 4.67
N TYR A 40 18.05 -36.30 3.72
CA TYR A 40 17.67 -37.71 3.95
C TYR A 40 18.87 -38.66 3.90
N GLN A 41 20.04 -38.20 3.44
CA GLN A 41 21.06 -39.07 2.87
C GLN A 41 22.43 -39.00 3.60
N THR A 42 22.69 -37.96 4.39
CA THR A 42 23.99 -37.71 5.07
C THR A 42 24.42 -38.78 6.07
N SER A 43 23.47 -39.48 6.72
CA SER A 43 23.80 -40.56 7.67
C SER A 43 24.44 -41.78 7.02
N TRP A 44 24.00 -42.16 5.81
CA TRP A 44 24.56 -43.29 5.06
C TRP A 44 25.91 -42.92 4.44
N PHE A 45 26.06 -41.67 4.00
CA PHE A 45 27.30 -41.17 3.42
C PHE A 45 28.45 -41.08 4.43
N LEU A 46 28.20 -40.61 5.65
CA LEU A 46 29.22 -40.62 6.70
C LEU A 46 29.61 -42.05 7.08
N ALA A 47 28.64 -42.96 7.25
CA ALA A 47 28.93 -44.34 7.62
C ALA A 47 29.68 -45.10 6.51
N GLY A 48 29.26 -44.94 5.25
CA GLY A 48 29.91 -45.54 4.08
C GLY A 48 31.29 -44.93 3.79
N GLY A 49 31.43 -43.62 3.89
CA GLY A 49 32.68 -42.89 3.73
C GLY A 49 33.71 -43.24 4.81
N ILE A 50 33.34 -43.12 6.09
CA ILE A 50 34.22 -43.46 7.22
C ILE A 50 34.55 -44.95 7.21
N GLY A 51 33.57 -45.81 6.94
CA GLY A 51 33.79 -47.25 6.81
C GLY A 51 34.77 -47.58 5.68
N GLY A 52 34.63 -46.92 4.53
CA GLY A 52 35.52 -47.07 3.37
C GLY A 52 36.95 -46.65 3.69
N VAL A 53 37.13 -45.46 4.29
CA VAL A 53 38.44 -44.96 4.72
C VAL A 53 39.07 -45.84 5.79
N THR A 54 38.29 -46.32 6.76
CA THR A 54 38.79 -47.20 7.83
C THR A 54 39.27 -48.54 7.26
N LEU A 55 38.55 -49.11 6.29
CA LEU A 55 38.97 -50.33 5.59
C LEU A 55 40.25 -50.10 4.77
N LEU A 56 40.40 -48.95 4.14
CA LEU A 56 41.62 -48.59 3.43
C LEU A 56 42.82 -48.49 4.39
N LEU A 57 42.69 -47.74 5.48
CA LEU A 57 43.74 -47.59 6.50
C LEU A 57 44.12 -48.93 7.14
N THR A 58 43.12 -49.77 7.44
CA THR A 58 43.34 -51.13 7.98
C THR A 58 44.07 -52.00 6.95
N GLY A 59 43.68 -51.93 5.69
CA GLY A 59 44.35 -52.63 4.59
C GLY A 59 45.80 -52.20 4.42
N THR A 60 46.09 -50.90 4.48
CA THR A 60 47.46 -50.37 4.45
C THR A 60 48.29 -50.86 5.64
N ALA A 61 47.73 -50.86 6.85
CA ALA A 61 48.41 -51.38 8.04
C ALA A 61 48.71 -52.90 7.92
N LEU A 62 47.78 -53.68 7.36
CA LEU A 62 47.97 -55.11 7.13
C LEU A 62 49.05 -55.40 6.06
N THR A 63 49.21 -54.52 5.06
CA THR A 63 50.31 -54.60 4.10
C THR A 63 51.66 -54.45 4.79
N PHE A 64 51.80 -53.48 5.70
CA PHE A 64 53.04 -53.29 6.48
C PHE A 64 53.31 -54.44 7.46
N ALA A 65 52.29 -55.19 7.86
CA ALA A 65 52.40 -56.35 8.74
C ALA A 65 52.70 -57.68 8.00
N GLY A 66 52.84 -57.67 6.67
CA GLY A 66 53.12 -58.86 5.86
C GLY A 66 51.93 -59.82 5.64
N LEU A 67 50.71 -59.37 5.95
CA LEU A 67 49.47 -60.16 5.77
C LEU A 67 48.81 -59.83 4.42
N GLU A 68 49.49 -60.18 3.32
CA GLU A 68 49.16 -59.70 1.98
C GLU A 68 47.77 -60.09 1.46
N ASP A 69 47.26 -61.27 1.81
CA ASP A 69 45.93 -61.72 1.37
C ASP A 69 44.81 -60.90 2.05
N TRP A 70 44.92 -60.67 3.36
CA TRP A 70 43.95 -59.88 4.12
C TRP A 70 43.99 -58.40 3.76
N ALA A 71 45.18 -57.86 3.46
CA ALA A 71 45.35 -56.50 2.99
C ALA A 71 44.61 -56.25 1.66
N ARG A 72 44.70 -57.19 0.72
CA ARG A 72 43.99 -57.11 -0.59
C ARG A 72 42.48 -57.08 -0.41
N TYR A 73 41.92 -57.91 0.48
CA TYR A 73 40.48 -57.89 0.77
C TYR A 73 40.02 -56.58 1.40
N ALA A 74 40.76 -56.06 2.38
CA ALA A 74 40.41 -54.80 3.07
C ALA A 74 40.49 -53.58 2.12
N LEU A 75 41.55 -53.48 1.31
CA LEU A 75 41.72 -52.40 0.33
C LEU A 75 40.65 -52.45 -0.77
N GLY A 76 40.35 -53.66 -1.27
CA GLY A 76 39.31 -53.88 -2.28
C GLY A 76 37.92 -53.51 -1.77
N ALA A 77 37.56 -53.98 -0.56
CA ALA A 77 36.28 -53.66 0.06
C ALA A 77 36.13 -52.15 0.36
N GLY A 78 37.18 -51.50 0.86
CA GLY A 78 37.18 -50.05 1.12
C GLY A 78 37.00 -49.22 -0.15
N SER A 79 37.69 -49.59 -1.24
CA SER A 79 37.58 -48.91 -2.54
C SER A 79 36.19 -49.07 -3.15
N VAL A 80 35.61 -50.28 -3.10
CA VAL A 80 34.25 -50.54 -3.59
C VAL A 80 33.22 -49.75 -2.78
N LEU A 81 33.36 -49.68 -1.47
CA LEU A 81 32.44 -48.95 -0.61
C LEU A 81 32.48 -47.44 -0.89
N LEU A 82 33.67 -46.86 -1.10
CA LEU A 82 33.81 -45.45 -1.48
C LEU A 82 33.24 -45.18 -2.88
N LEU A 83 33.48 -46.06 -3.85
CA LEU A 83 32.93 -45.94 -5.20
C LEU A 83 31.40 -46.00 -5.19
N LEU A 84 30.81 -46.94 -4.45
CA LEU A 84 29.36 -47.05 -4.29
C LEU A 84 28.77 -45.80 -3.63
N THR A 85 29.45 -45.27 -2.62
CA THR A 85 29.06 -44.02 -1.94
C THR A 85 29.06 -42.83 -2.92
N LEU A 86 30.10 -42.71 -3.74
CA LEU A 86 30.23 -41.66 -4.76
C LEU A 86 29.20 -41.78 -5.89
N VAL A 87 28.99 -43.00 -6.41
CA VAL A 87 27.99 -43.27 -7.46
C VAL A 87 26.59 -42.98 -6.94
N PHE A 88 26.28 -43.35 -5.70
CA PHE A 88 25.01 -43.05 -5.07
C PHE A 88 24.82 -41.53 -4.89
N MET A 89 25.86 -40.78 -4.49
CA MET A 89 25.81 -39.31 -4.46
C MET A 89 25.50 -38.69 -5.84
N LEU A 90 26.16 -39.18 -6.89
CA LEU A 90 25.94 -38.68 -8.26
C LEU A 90 24.53 -38.97 -8.78
N LEU A 91 24.01 -40.17 -8.52
CA LEU A 91 22.64 -40.55 -8.88
C LEU A 91 21.59 -39.71 -8.16
N LEU A 92 21.87 -39.29 -6.93
CA LEU A 92 20.96 -38.45 -6.16
C LEU A 92 21.00 -36.99 -6.58
N ARG A 93 22.19 -36.49 -6.97
CA ARG A 93 22.35 -35.14 -7.54
C ARG A 93 21.63 -34.98 -8.89
N HIS A 94 21.49 -36.07 -9.66
CA HIS A 94 20.84 -36.06 -10.98
C HIS A 94 19.52 -36.84 -11.01
N GLY A 95 18.93 -37.11 -9.83
CA GLY A 95 17.64 -37.78 -9.72
C GLY A 95 16.46 -36.86 -10.05
N PRO A 96 15.23 -37.39 -10.17
CA PRO A 96 14.05 -36.57 -10.43
C PRO A 96 13.84 -35.56 -9.30
N GLU A 97 13.73 -34.28 -9.67
CA GLU A 97 13.45 -33.19 -8.74
C GLU A 97 12.16 -33.47 -7.96
N ARG A 98 12.26 -33.50 -6.63
CA ARG A 98 11.07 -33.51 -5.79
C ARG A 98 10.51 -32.09 -5.75
N PRO A 99 9.18 -31.90 -5.78
CA PRO A 99 8.61 -30.56 -5.67
C PRO A 99 9.06 -29.93 -4.36
N ALA A 100 9.72 -28.77 -4.46
CA ALA A 100 10.14 -27.97 -3.33
C ALA A 100 8.94 -27.57 -2.46
N VAL A 101 9.19 -27.23 -1.20
CA VAL A 101 8.18 -26.57 -0.37
C VAL A 101 8.40 -25.07 -0.51
N GLU A 102 7.43 -24.38 -1.11
CA GLU A 102 7.43 -22.94 -1.29
C GLU A 102 6.54 -22.32 -0.20
N LEU A 103 7.12 -21.45 0.63
CA LEU A 103 6.34 -20.54 1.47
C LEU A 103 6.13 -19.25 0.68
N ARG A 104 4.89 -19.02 0.28
CA ARG A 104 4.47 -17.83 -0.45
C ARG A 104 3.97 -16.81 0.56
N LEU A 105 4.84 -15.91 0.97
CA LEU A 105 4.56 -15.05 2.12
C LEU A 105 3.49 -14.00 1.78
N ALA A 106 3.51 -13.46 0.56
CA ALA A 106 2.50 -12.53 0.07
C ALA A 106 1.11 -13.17 0.03
N GLU A 107 0.96 -14.33 -0.59
CA GLU A 107 -0.31 -15.05 -0.73
C GLU A 107 -0.74 -15.78 0.56
N ARG A 108 0.12 -15.78 1.57
CA ARG A 108 -0.06 -16.47 2.85
C ARG A 108 -0.40 -17.94 2.69
N GLU A 109 0.34 -18.66 1.85
CA GLU A 109 0.17 -20.10 1.67
C GLU A 109 1.49 -20.87 1.56
N ILE A 110 1.44 -22.16 1.90
CA ILE A 110 2.49 -23.12 1.60
C ILE A 110 2.08 -23.91 0.36
N ALA A 111 2.89 -23.85 -0.69
CA ALA A 111 2.72 -24.63 -1.90
C ALA A 111 3.77 -25.75 -1.98
N CYS A 112 3.36 -26.95 -2.40
CA CYS A 112 4.27 -28.05 -2.70
C CYS A 112 3.66 -28.90 -3.80
N GLY A 113 4.16 -28.76 -5.03
CA GLY A 113 3.53 -29.34 -6.22
C GLY A 113 2.10 -28.85 -6.38
N GLY A 114 1.12 -29.76 -6.48
CA GLY A 114 -0.30 -29.41 -6.59
C GLY A 114 -1.03 -29.14 -5.27
N VAL A 115 -0.35 -29.20 -4.12
CA VAL A 115 -0.98 -29.00 -2.80
C VAL A 115 -0.71 -27.59 -2.29
N ARG A 116 -1.77 -26.89 -1.88
CA ARG A 116 -1.71 -25.57 -1.23
C ARG A 116 -2.33 -25.63 0.17
N VAL A 117 -1.69 -25.01 1.15
CA VAL A 117 -2.13 -24.95 2.55
C VAL A 117 -2.02 -23.50 3.03
N PRO A 118 -3.12 -22.83 3.40
CA PRO A 118 -3.08 -21.49 3.97
C PRO A 118 -2.23 -21.44 5.26
N LEU A 119 -1.44 -20.37 5.43
CA LEU A 119 -0.65 -20.14 6.65
C LEU A 119 -1.55 -20.05 7.90
N ALA A 120 -2.78 -19.55 7.75
CA ALA A 120 -3.77 -19.46 8.83
C ALA A 120 -4.16 -20.84 9.43
N ASP A 121 -3.97 -21.92 8.67
CA ASP A 121 -4.25 -23.29 9.12
C ASP A 121 -3.05 -23.90 9.87
N LEU A 122 -1.89 -23.23 9.87
CA LEU A 122 -0.71 -23.71 10.57
C LEU A 122 -0.79 -23.41 12.06
N ARG A 123 -0.21 -24.31 12.83
CA ARG A 123 -0.10 -24.27 14.29
C ARG A 123 1.34 -24.62 14.66
N PRO A 124 1.85 -24.17 15.82
CA PRO A 124 3.22 -24.47 16.22
C PRO A 124 3.52 -25.98 16.19
N GLU A 125 2.53 -26.81 16.55
CA GLU A 125 2.66 -28.27 16.52
C GLU A 125 2.87 -28.89 15.13
N HIS A 126 2.64 -28.14 14.05
CA HIS A 126 2.88 -28.61 12.69
C HIS A 126 4.36 -28.56 12.30
N LEU A 127 5.21 -27.79 12.99
CA LEU A 127 6.66 -27.79 12.81
C LEU A 127 7.33 -28.67 13.85
N VAL A 128 7.67 -29.89 13.46
CA VAL A 128 8.16 -30.92 14.40
C VAL A 128 9.61 -31.25 14.14
N TRP A 129 10.43 -31.18 15.19
CA TRP A 129 11.79 -31.69 15.17
C TRP A 129 11.82 -33.22 15.33
N ARG A 130 12.57 -33.89 14.47
CA ARG A 130 12.97 -35.29 14.63
C ARG A 130 14.46 -35.37 14.92
N ASP A 131 14.76 -35.63 16.19
CA ASP A 131 16.14 -35.76 16.66
C ASP A 131 16.61 -37.21 16.48
N GLY A 132 17.68 -37.37 15.71
CA GLY A 132 18.42 -38.61 15.54
C GLY A 132 19.78 -38.52 16.21
N ARG A 133 20.56 -39.61 16.16
CA ARG A 133 21.85 -39.71 16.88
C ARG A 133 22.88 -38.65 16.47
N PHE A 134 22.86 -38.22 15.21
CA PHE A 134 23.82 -37.26 14.66
C PHE A 134 23.16 -36.03 14.04
N PHE A 135 21.85 -36.10 13.77
CA PHE A 135 21.13 -35.12 12.98
C PHE A 135 19.78 -34.83 13.60
N ARG A 136 19.39 -33.58 13.53
CA ARG A 136 18.09 -33.04 13.87
C ARG A 136 17.41 -32.59 12.58
N ARG A 137 16.16 -32.98 12.34
CA ARG A 137 15.43 -32.62 11.09
C ARG A 137 14.12 -31.92 11.38
N LEU A 138 13.87 -30.80 10.71
CA LEU A 138 12.63 -30.05 10.81
C LEU A 138 11.63 -30.57 9.80
N HIS A 139 10.47 -31.02 10.28
CA HIS A 139 9.39 -31.49 9.44
C HIS A 139 8.16 -30.60 9.55
N LEU A 140 7.60 -30.23 8.41
CA LEU A 140 6.22 -29.75 8.32
C LEU A 140 5.28 -30.96 8.30
N ARG A 141 4.47 -31.13 9.35
CA ARG A 141 3.49 -32.21 9.53
C ARG A 141 2.07 -31.66 9.60
N HIS A 142 1.56 -31.23 8.45
CA HIS A 142 0.15 -30.87 8.27
C HIS A 142 -0.65 -32.07 7.72
N PRO A 143 -1.97 -32.21 7.97
CA PRO A 143 -2.77 -33.29 7.40
C PRO A 143 -2.70 -33.38 5.87
N ARG A 144 -2.60 -32.23 5.19
CA ARG A 144 -2.51 -32.13 3.72
C ARG A 144 -1.08 -32.14 3.19
N LEU A 145 -0.08 -31.81 4.01
CA LEU A 145 1.30 -31.64 3.57
C LEU A 145 2.29 -32.17 4.62
N ARG A 146 3.08 -33.18 4.24
CA ARG A 146 4.13 -33.78 5.07
C ARG A 146 5.47 -33.74 4.36
N ARG A 147 6.37 -32.86 4.80
CA ARG A 147 7.68 -32.66 4.17
C ARG A 147 8.77 -32.36 5.19
N CYS A 148 10.01 -32.71 4.84
CA CYS A 148 11.20 -32.24 5.56
C CYS A 148 11.57 -30.89 4.95
N LEU A 149 11.75 -29.88 5.80
CA LEU A 149 12.14 -28.54 5.35
C LEU A 149 13.67 -28.43 5.33
N THR A 150 14.28 -28.63 6.50
CA THR A 150 15.73 -28.52 6.68
C THR A 150 16.23 -29.44 7.81
N GLY A 151 17.53 -29.44 8.10
CA GLY A 151 18.14 -30.26 9.12
C GLY A 151 19.54 -29.78 9.50
N PHE A 152 19.89 -30.09 10.73
CA PHE A 152 21.08 -29.62 11.44
C PHE A 152 21.82 -30.84 12.03
N PHE A 153 23.11 -30.72 12.27
CA PHE A 153 23.82 -31.66 13.13
C PHE A 153 23.34 -31.55 14.58
N ALA A 154 23.52 -32.61 15.37
CA ALA A 154 23.17 -32.59 16.79
C ALA A 154 23.95 -31.53 17.59
N ALA A 155 25.13 -31.13 17.12
CA ALA A 155 25.95 -30.08 17.72
C ALA A 155 25.40 -28.66 17.46
N GLU A 156 24.61 -28.46 16.40
CA GLU A 156 24.06 -27.17 15.96
C GLU A 156 22.68 -26.89 16.61
N ALA A 157 22.54 -27.25 17.89
CA ALA A 157 21.25 -27.23 18.56
C ALA A 157 20.74 -25.79 18.82
N ASP A 158 21.64 -24.83 18.99
CA ASP A 158 21.33 -23.42 19.21
C ASP A 158 20.87 -22.75 17.91
N GLU A 159 21.62 -22.98 16.84
CA GLU A 159 21.33 -22.55 15.47
C GLU A 159 19.97 -23.07 15.01
N ALA A 160 19.70 -24.37 15.24
CA ALA A 160 18.41 -24.96 14.93
C ALA A 160 17.25 -24.33 15.71
N ARG A 161 17.46 -23.95 16.99
CA ARG A 161 16.44 -23.27 17.79
C ARG A 161 16.18 -21.86 17.28
N GLU A 162 17.23 -21.13 16.92
CA GLU A 162 17.14 -19.80 16.33
C GLU A 162 16.36 -19.84 15.02
N PHE A 163 16.77 -20.72 14.11
CA PHE A 163 16.12 -20.94 12.83
C PHE A 163 14.63 -21.25 12.99
N HIS A 164 14.26 -22.18 13.88
CA HIS A 164 12.85 -22.50 14.14
C HIS A 164 12.06 -21.28 14.61
N ARG A 165 12.63 -20.49 15.52
CA ARG A 165 11.96 -19.32 16.10
C ARG A 165 11.70 -18.26 15.04
N GLN A 166 12.66 -18.00 14.16
CA GLN A 166 12.52 -17.03 13.09
C GLN A 166 11.54 -17.52 12.01
N LEU A 167 11.65 -18.79 11.60
CA LEU A 167 10.72 -19.42 10.66
C LEU A 167 9.28 -19.37 11.18
N TRP A 168 9.04 -19.74 12.44
CA TRP A 168 7.71 -19.66 13.04
C TRP A 168 7.21 -18.22 13.11
N GLY A 169 8.10 -17.26 13.40
CA GLY A 169 7.79 -15.84 13.34
C GLY A 169 7.26 -15.40 11.97
N LEU A 170 7.94 -15.79 10.88
CA LEU A 170 7.50 -15.51 9.50
C LEU A 170 6.15 -16.15 9.17
N LEU A 171 5.89 -17.37 9.66
CA LEU A 171 4.63 -18.08 9.39
C LEU A 171 3.44 -17.51 10.20
N SER A 172 3.72 -16.94 11.37
CA SER A 172 2.70 -16.50 12.34
C SER A 172 2.34 -15.02 12.21
N GLU A 173 3.27 -14.18 11.79
CA GLU A 173 3.03 -12.75 11.62
C GLU A 173 2.34 -12.48 10.28
N PRO A 174 1.50 -11.44 10.17
CA PRO A 174 1.02 -10.97 8.88
C PRO A 174 2.22 -10.55 8.03
N TYR A 175 2.37 -11.12 6.84
CA TYR A 175 3.32 -10.62 5.85
C TYR A 175 2.92 -9.18 5.51
N LEU A 176 3.81 -8.25 5.82
CA LEU A 176 3.68 -6.84 5.51
C LEU A 176 4.62 -6.57 4.35
N PRO A 177 4.11 -6.42 3.11
CA PRO A 177 4.97 -6.08 1.98
C PRO A 177 5.60 -4.71 2.23
N GLY A 178 6.92 -4.60 2.01
CA GLY A 178 7.66 -3.34 2.02
C GLY A 178 8.32 -2.92 3.36
N PRO A 179 9.29 -1.99 3.30
CA PRO A 179 10.08 -1.52 4.46
C PRO A 179 9.34 -0.53 5.37
N ILE A 180 8.10 -0.15 5.03
CA ILE A 180 7.36 0.90 5.72
C ILE A 180 6.79 0.43 7.06
N GLY A 181 6.73 1.31 8.05
CA GLY A 181 6.18 1.11 9.38
C GLY A 181 4.64 1.18 9.44
N PRO A 182 4.03 0.85 10.60
CA PRO A 182 2.58 0.91 10.79
C PRO A 182 1.97 2.30 10.54
N VAL A 183 2.64 3.39 10.95
CA VAL A 183 2.10 4.75 10.78
C VAL A 183 2.20 5.20 9.33
N GLN A 184 3.30 4.88 8.64
CA GLN A 184 3.41 5.03 7.19
C GLN A 184 2.29 4.28 6.45
N ARG A 185 1.98 3.03 6.84
CA ARG A 185 0.85 2.27 6.28
C ARG A 185 -0.50 2.94 6.53
N TRP A 186 -0.73 3.49 7.72
CA TRP A 186 -1.95 4.22 8.03
C TRP A 186 -2.09 5.45 7.14
N ILE A 187 -1.02 6.22 6.98
CA ILE A 187 -0.98 7.40 6.10
C ILE A 187 -1.32 7.01 4.66
N LEU A 188 -0.73 5.94 4.12
CA LEU A 188 -1.06 5.43 2.78
C LEU A 188 -2.52 4.96 2.70
N GLY A 189 -3.04 4.34 3.76
CA GLY A 189 -4.44 3.95 3.89
C GLY A 189 -5.42 5.11 3.79
N ALA A 190 -5.07 6.27 4.37
CA ALA A 190 -5.87 7.49 4.26
C ALA A 190 -5.88 8.08 2.84
N GLY A 191 -4.77 7.93 2.10
CA GLY A 191 -4.67 8.32 0.69
C GLY A 191 -5.15 7.26 -0.32
N ALA A 192 -5.52 6.06 0.15
CA ALA A 192 -5.69 4.88 -0.70
C ALA A 192 -6.79 5.02 -1.76
N LEU A 193 -7.84 5.79 -1.47
CA LEU A 193 -8.95 5.99 -2.40
C LEU A 193 -8.54 6.78 -3.64
N TYR A 194 -7.72 7.82 -3.47
CA TYR A 194 -7.24 8.62 -4.59
C TYR A 194 -6.01 7.98 -5.26
N ALA A 195 -5.17 7.27 -4.50
CA ALA A 195 -4.08 6.49 -5.07
C ALA A 195 -4.59 5.33 -5.94
N GLY A 196 -5.53 4.54 -5.42
CA GLY A 196 -6.03 3.33 -6.06
C GLY A 196 -6.83 3.61 -7.33
N ILE A 197 -7.62 4.71 -7.37
CA ILE A 197 -8.36 5.09 -8.59
C ILE A 197 -7.40 5.52 -9.72
N ASN A 198 -6.26 6.09 -9.37
CA ASN A 198 -5.21 6.48 -10.32
C ASN A 198 -4.20 5.35 -10.59
N GLY A 199 -4.48 4.12 -10.14
CA GLY A 199 -3.65 2.94 -10.42
C GLY A 199 -2.35 2.83 -9.63
N PHE A 200 -2.15 3.64 -8.59
CA PHE A 200 -0.93 3.58 -7.78
C PHE A 200 -1.02 2.51 -6.70
N ARG A 201 0.14 1.92 -6.41
CA ARG A 201 0.31 0.94 -5.34
C ARG A 201 0.11 1.57 -3.96
N LEU A 202 -0.28 0.73 -2.99
CA LEU A 202 -0.68 1.16 -1.65
C LEU A 202 0.28 0.71 -0.54
N ASP A 203 1.37 0.05 -0.91
CA ASP A 203 2.32 -0.60 -0.01
C ASP A 203 3.66 0.16 0.13
N HIS A 204 3.84 1.26 -0.59
CA HIS A 204 5.03 2.12 -0.51
C HIS A 204 4.72 3.58 -0.90
N LEU A 205 5.59 4.51 -0.49
CA LEU A 205 5.41 5.94 -0.76
C LEU A 205 5.58 6.28 -2.25
N GLY A 206 6.73 5.87 -2.79
CA GLY A 206 7.24 6.27 -4.10
C GLY A 206 6.90 5.26 -5.19
N THR A 207 7.89 4.92 -5.98
CA THR A 207 7.72 4.07 -7.16
C THR A 207 8.01 2.59 -6.89
N GLY A 208 7.59 1.72 -7.81
CA GLY A 208 7.87 0.28 -7.76
C GLY A 208 9.36 -0.09 -7.68
N PRO A 209 9.66 -1.33 -7.25
CA PRO A 209 11.03 -1.77 -6.94
C PRO A 209 11.92 -1.94 -8.18
N SER A 210 11.36 -2.28 -9.34
CA SER A 210 12.14 -2.43 -10.56
C SER A 210 12.38 -1.07 -11.25
N PRO A 211 13.49 -0.89 -11.98
CA PRO A 211 13.73 0.35 -12.75
C PRO A 211 12.64 0.66 -13.79
N GLU A 212 12.01 -0.38 -14.36
CA GLU A 212 10.93 -0.23 -15.35
C GLU A 212 9.65 0.30 -14.71
N GLU A 213 9.23 -0.29 -13.58
CA GLU A 213 8.10 0.20 -12.77
C GLU A 213 8.40 1.61 -12.25
N ALA A 214 9.62 1.84 -11.78
CA ALA A 214 10.05 3.14 -11.28
C ALA A 214 9.88 4.25 -12.34
N ALA A 215 10.32 3.97 -13.57
CA ALA A 215 10.18 4.89 -14.68
C ALA A 215 8.71 5.06 -15.11
N ALA A 216 7.89 4.01 -15.03
CA ALA A 216 6.46 4.06 -15.36
C ALA A 216 5.68 4.92 -14.34
N ASP A 217 5.86 4.67 -13.05
CA ASP A 217 5.21 5.42 -11.97
C ASP A 217 5.64 6.90 -11.99
N SER A 218 6.93 7.17 -12.25
CA SER A 218 7.42 8.54 -12.37
C SER A 218 6.80 9.28 -13.56
N ARG A 219 6.62 8.62 -14.72
CA ARG A 219 5.91 9.20 -15.86
C ARG A 219 4.44 9.48 -15.54
N ALA A 220 3.74 8.50 -14.98
CA ALA A 220 2.33 8.65 -14.59
C ALA A 220 2.15 9.78 -13.56
N ALA A 221 3.06 9.91 -12.59
CA ALA A 221 3.06 11.01 -11.63
C ALA A 221 3.24 12.37 -12.32
N HIS A 222 4.17 12.50 -13.28
CA HIS A 222 4.34 13.75 -14.04
C HIS A 222 3.10 14.08 -14.89
N GLU A 223 2.51 13.09 -15.57
CA GLU A 223 1.30 13.28 -16.36
C GLU A 223 0.14 13.79 -15.49
N LEU A 224 -0.09 13.15 -14.35
CA LEU A 224 -1.15 13.55 -13.42
C LEU A 224 -0.84 14.88 -12.73
N LEU A 225 0.42 15.23 -12.50
CA LEU A 225 0.76 16.57 -11.99
C LEU A 225 0.51 17.66 -13.04
N GLN A 226 0.79 17.40 -14.32
CA GLN A 226 0.72 18.42 -15.36
C GLN A 226 -0.68 18.63 -15.93
N ASP A 227 -1.43 17.56 -16.18
CA ASP A 227 -2.67 17.64 -16.95
C ASP A 227 -3.87 18.07 -16.06
N PRO A 228 -4.26 17.32 -15.02
CA PRO A 228 -5.38 17.74 -14.16
C PRO A 228 -4.98 18.77 -13.09
N TRP A 229 -3.70 18.89 -12.73
CA TRP A 229 -3.24 19.79 -11.65
C TRP A 229 -2.49 21.03 -12.13
N HIS A 230 -2.03 21.07 -13.39
CA HIS A 230 -1.21 22.17 -13.93
C HIS A 230 0.03 22.49 -13.07
N VAL A 231 0.62 21.46 -12.47
CA VAL A 231 1.83 21.53 -11.65
C VAL A 231 3.03 21.03 -12.45
N TYR A 232 4.01 21.91 -12.64
CA TYR A 232 5.23 21.66 -13.42
C TYR A 232 6.50 21.67 -12.58
N ASP A 233 6.43 22.16 -11.34
CA ASP A 233 7.57 22.29 -10.43
C ASP A 233 7.18 22.16 -8.95
N LEU A 234 8.20 22.18 -8.09
CA LEU A 234 8.06 22.03 -6.65
C LEU A 234 7.24 23.16 -6.01
N ASP A 235 7.39 24.41 -6.45
CA ASP A 235 6.71 25.54 -5.84
C ASP A 235 5.21 25.48 -6.13
N GLN A 236 4.85 25.14 -7.37
CA GLN A 236 3.47 24.89 -7.79
C GLN A 236 2.86 23.69 -7.06
N LEU A 237 3.64 22.61 -6.85
CA LEU A 237 3.19 21.45 -6.07
C LEU A 237 2.83 21.85 -4.64
N LEU A 238 3.73 22.58 -3.97
CA LEU A 238 3.51 23.00 -2.59
C LEU A 238 2.36 24.00 -2.47
N ALA A 239 2.16 24.86 -3.47
CA ALA A 239 1.00 25.75 -3.55
C ALA A 239 -0.31 24.98 -3.70
N ALA A 240 -0.36 23.98 -4.59
CA ALA A 240 -1.53 23.12 -4.78
C ALA A 240 -1.88 22.33 -3.51
N VAL A 241 -0.88 21.76 -2.84
CA VAL A 241 -1.08 21.08 -1.55
C VAL A 241 -1.59 22.05 -0.48
N ASN A 242 -0.99 23.24 -0.36
CA ASN A 242 -1.44 24.22 0.62
C ASN A 242 -2.91 24.63 0.37
N TRP A 243 -3.28 24.85 -0.90
CA TRP A 243 -4.65 25.17 -1.28
C TRP A 243 -5.63 24.06 -0.85
N LEU A 244 -5.32 22.79 -1.12
CA LEU A 244 -6.15 21.66 -0.66
C LEU A 244 -6.32 21.59 0.86
N VAL A 245 -5.25 21.92 1.60
CA VAL A 245 -5.27 21.88 3.06
C VAL A 245 -6.12 23.00 3.64
N GLN A 246 -6.04 24.22 3.09
CA GLN A 246 -6.78 25.39 3.59
C GLN A 246 -8.25 25.37 3.11
N ASP A 247 -8.44 25.48 1.80
CA ASP A 247 -9.75 25.69 1.18
C ASP A 247 -10.18 24.42 0.46
N GLY A 248 -9.39 24.01 -0.53
CA GLY A 248 -9.63 22.85 -1.38
C GLY A 248 -10.91 22.95 -2.20
N HIS A 249 -11.29 21.85 -2.82
CA HIS A 249 -12.52 21.77 -3.61
C HIS A 249 -13.77 21.89 -2.75
N ARG A 250 -13.65 21.70 -1.43
CA ARG A 250 -14.77 21.78 -0.48
C ARG A 250 -15.19 23.20 -0.09
N ALA A 251 -14.46 24.24 -0.53
CA ALA A 251 -14.66 25.62 -0.06
C ALA A 251 -16.12 26.08 -0.14
N ASP A 252 -16.79 25.80 -1.27
CA ASP A 252 -18.17 26.25 -1.52
C ASP A 252 -19.25 25.33 -0.93
N PHE A 253 -18.89 24.13 -0.46
CA PHE A 253 -19.86 23.11 -0.07
C PHE A 253 -20.75 23.53 1.11
N ALA A 254 -20.22 24.32 2.04
CA ALA A 254 -21.00 24.82 3.17
C ALA A 254 -22.04 25.87 2.73
N GLN A 255 -21.64 26.78 1.83
CA GLN A 255 -22.53 27.80 1.27
C GLN A 255 -23.64 27.16 0.42
N ASP A 256 -23.28 26.18 -0.41
CA ASP A 256 -24.24 25.42 -1.21
C ASP A 256 -25.21 24.61 -0.34
N ALA A 257 -24.74 24.07 0.79
CA ALA A 257 -25.59 23.35 1.73
C ALA A 257 -26.59 24.25 2.44
N ASP A 258 -26.18 25.47 2.82
CA ASP A 258 -27.10 26.45 3.40
C ASP A 258 -28.17 26.84 2.38
N LEU A 259 -27.79 27.12 1.13
CA LEU A 259 -28.74 27.41 0.06
C LEU A 259 -29.71 26.23 -0.19
N ALA A 260 -29.20 25.00 -0.23
CA ALA A 260 -30.02 23.79 -0.39
C ALA A 260 -30.96 23.51 0.79
N ALA A 261 -30.70 24.09 1.97
CA ALA A 261 -31.55 23.97 3.15
C ALA A 261 -32.77 24.92 3.13
N ARG A 262 -32.76 25.94 2.27
CA ARG A 262 -33.80 26.97 2.18
C ARG A 262 -35.05 26.47 1.45
N PRO A 263 -36.19 27.18 1.51
CA PRO A 263 -37.41 26.79 0.80
C PRO A 263 -37.18 26.61 -0.71
N ALA A 264 -37.89 25.66 -1.32
CA ALA A 264 -37.76 25.34 -2.76
C ALA A 264 -37.92 26.57 -3.67
N ALA A 265 -38.78 27.53 -3.29
CA ALA A 265 -38.95 28.77 -4.04
C ALA A 265 -37.66 29.60 -4.15
N GLU A 266 -36.87 29.68 -3.07
CA GLU A 266 -35.58 30.39 -3.08
C GLU A 266 -34.53 29.63 -3.91
N GLN A 267 -34.52 28.29 -3.83
CA GLN A 267 -33.64 27.45 -4.65
C GLN A 267 -33.95 27.60 -6.15
N ASP A 268 -35.23 27.58 -6.51
CA ASP A 268 -35.70 27.75 -7.89
C ASP A 268 -35.38 29.16 -8.42
N GLU A 269 -35.53 30.17 -7.56
CA GLU A 269 -35.18 31.55 -7.89
C GLU A 269 -33.68 31.71 -8.11
N TYR A 270 -32.85 31.15 -7.22
CA TYR A 270 -31.39 31.10 -7.39
C TYR A 270 -31.01 30.45 -8.71
N ALA A 271 -31.55 29.26 -8.97
CA ALA A 271 -31.23 28.49 -10.16
C ALA A 271 -31.65 29.19 -11.45
N ARG A 272 -32.75 29.96 -11.42
CA ARG A 272 -33.17 30.81 -12.54
C ARG A 272 -32.21 31.98 -12.76
N LEU A 273 -31.88 32.72 -11.69
CA LEU A 273 -30.99 33.88 -11.76
C LEU A 273 -29.58 33.48 -12.19
N LEU A 274 -29.05 32.37 -11.68
CA LEU A 274 -27.72 31.88 -12.03
C LEU A 274 -27.62 31.57 -13.53
N ARG A 275 -28.61 30.88 -14.11
CA ARG A 275 -28.67 30.64 -15.57
C ARG A 275 -28.85 31.92 -16.39
N GLU A 276 -29.61 32.88 -15.87
CA GLU A 276 -29.83 34.16 -16.55
C GLU A 276 -28.52 34.97 -16.60
N VAL A 277 -27.82 35.09 -15.47
CA VAL A 277 -26.54 35.80 -15.36
C VAL A 277 -25.45 35.09 -16.16
N ASP A 278 -25.33 33.77 -16.04
CA ASP A 278 -24.40 32.95 -16.83
C ASP A 278 -24.63 33.12 -18.33
N GLY A 279 -25.89 33.08 -18.78
CA GLY A 279 -26.25 33.32 -20.18
C GLY A 279 -25.92 34.74 -20.67
N LEU A 280 -25.98 35.75 -19.79
CA LEU A 280 -25.56 37.11 -20.13
C LEU A 280 -24.03 37.21 -20.24
N ILE A 281 -23.28 36.58 -19.33
CA ILE A 281 -21.81 36.51 -19.35
C ILE A 281 -21.35 35.80 -20.63
N ALA A 282 -21.93 34.63 -20.93
CA ALA A 282 -21.60 33.86 -22.13
C ALA A 282 -21.89 34.62 -23.44
N ALA A 283 -22.86 35.53 -23.43
CA ALA A 283 -23.21 36.39 -24.55
C ALA A 283 -22.44 37.72 -24.58
N ASP A 284 -21.52 37.97 -23.64
CA ASP A 284 -20.79 39.24 -23.46
C ASP A 284 -21.74 40.45 -23.31
N ARG A 285 -22.84 40.27 -22.57
CA ARG A 285 -23.89 41.27 -22.36
C ARG A 285 -23.86 41.82 -20.94
N MET A 286 -22.94 42.76 -20.69
CA MET A 286 -22.68 43.35 -19.37
C MET A 286 -23.43 44.67 -19.11
N GLU A 287 -24.27 45.10 -20.05
CA GLU A 287 -25.14 46.28 -19.94
C GLU A 287 -26.45 45.95 -19.20
N PRO A 288 -27.24 46.95 -18.75
CA PRO A 288 -28.52 46.71 -18.08
C PRO A 288 -29.42 45.71 -18.85
N PRO A 289 -29.98 44.71 -18.17
CA PRO A 289 -30.14 44.60 -16.72
C PRO A 289 -29.06 43.76 -15.99
N PHE A 290 -27.85 43.59 -16.54
CA PHE A 290 -26.85 42.66 -16.01
C PHE A 290 -26.54 42.87 -14.52
N VAL A 291 -26.17 44.11 -14.14
CA VAL A 291 -25.80 44.43 -12.76
C VAL A 291 -26.99 44.24 -11.81
N GLU A 292 -28.21 44.58 -12.24
CA GLU A 292 -29.41 44.36 -11.44
C GLU A 292 -29.66 42.87 -11.19
N ARG A 293 -29.50 42.02 -12.22
CA ARG A 293 -29.63 40.56 -12.09
C ARG A 293 -28.54 39.94 -11.24
N LEU A 294 -27.30 40.43 -11.35
CA LEU A 294 -26.21 39.97 -10.50
C LEU A 294 -26.44 40.33 -9.03
N ILE A 295 -26.94 41.54 -8.75
CA ILE A 295 -27.32 41.95 -7.39
C ILE A 295 -28.45 41.06 -6.85
N GLU A 296 -29.47 40.75 -7.66
CA GLU A 296 -30.52 39.80 -7.28
C GLU A 296 -29.96 38.40 -6.99
N LEU A 297 -29.09 37.88 -7.86
CA LEU A 297 -28.43 36.58 -7.68
C LEU A 297 -27.67 36.52 -6.35
N VAL A 298 -26.86 37.54 -6.07
CA VAL A 298 -26.08 37.67 -4.84
C VAL A 298 -26.98 37.74 -3.61
N ARG A 299 -28.08 38.50 -3.65
CA ARG A 299 -29.04 38.55 -2.54
C ARG A 299 -29.60 37.16 -2.23
N VAL A 300 -30.01 36.43 -3.26
CA VAL A 300 -30.58 35.09 -3.09
C VAL A 300 -29.50 34.10 -2.63
N ARG A 301 -28.27 34.16 -3.16
CA ARG A 301 -27.16 33.28 -2.73
C ARG A 301 -26.92 33.36 -1.23
N TYR A 302 -26.73 34.57 -0.70
CA TYR A 302 -26.31 34.78 0.69
C TYR A 302 -27.48 34.95 1.68
N GLY A 303 -28.72 34.85 1.21
CA GLY A 303 -29.91 34.80 2.06
C GLY A 303 -30.00 35.98 3.03
N ALA A 304 -29.96 35.73 4.34
CA ALA A 304 -30.05 36.77 5.37
C ALA A 304 -28.93 37.82 5.29
N ALA A 305 -27.73 37.42 4.82
CA ALA A 305 -26.62 38.35 4.61
C ALA A 305 -26.65 39.02 3.22
N GLY A 306 -27.57 38.61 2.34
CA GLY A 306 -27.62 39.02 0.94
C GLY A 306 -27.58 40.52 0.68
N GLU A 307 -28.17 41.34 1.55
CA GLU A 307 -28.11 42.81 1.42
C GLU A 307 -26.73 43.40 1.72
N ALA A 308 -25.93 42.77 2.59
CA ALA A 308 -24.56 43.20 2.82
C ALA A 308 -23.70 42.94 1.58
N TYR A 309 -23.78 41.73 1.03
CA TYR A 309 -23.06 41.32 -0.18
C TYR A 309 -23.49 42.13 -1.41
N ALA A 310 -24.81 42.37 -1.58
CA ALA A 310 -25.36 43.15 -2.69
C ALA A 310 -24.77 44.56 -2.82
N LYS A 311 -24.44 45.20 -1.68
CA LYS A 311 -23.85 46.55 -1.67
C LYS A 311 -22.40 46.59 -2.15
N LEU A 312 -21.70 45.45 -2.06
CA LEU A 312 -20.30 45.31 -2.47
C LEU A 312 -20.16 45.00 -3.97
N VAL A 313 -21.22 44.50 -4.62
CA VAL A 313 -21.19 44.15 -6.06
C VAL A 313 -20.69 45.29 -6.95
N PRO A 314 -21.19 46.54 -6.85
CA PRO A 314 -20.74 47.61 -7.75
C PRO A 314 -19.28 48.02 -7.54
N SER A 315 -18.76 47.97 -6.31
CA SER A 315 -17.37 48.31 -6.01
C SER A 315 -16.42 47.22 -6.46
N LEU A 316 -16.81 45.95 -6.30
CA LEU A 316 -16.02 44.80 -6.79
C LEU A 316 -15.98 44.75 -8.32
N LEU A 317 -17.11 44.99 -9.01
CA LEU A 317 -17.12 45.06 -10.49
C LEU A 317 -16.27 46.19 -11.07
N ARG A 318 -15.98 47.24 -10.28
CA ARG A 318 -15.14 48.37 -10.69
C ARG A 318 -13.68 48.22 -10.24
N ASP A 319 -13.32 47.10 -9.61
CA ASP A 319 -12.02 46.87 -8.99
C ASP A 319 -11.60 48.03 -8.07
N GLU A 320 -12.55 48.55 -7.28
CA GLU A 320 -12.26 49.66 -6.36
C GLU A 320 -11.29 49.21 -5.25
N PRO A 321 -10.21 49.98 -4.97
CA PRO A 321 -9.25 49.60 -3.94
C PRO A 321 -9.91 49.39 -2.57
N GLY A 322 -9.74 48.20 -2.01
CA GLY A 322 -10.27 47.82 -0.69
C GLY A 322 -11.70 47.30 -0.69
N ALA A 323 -12.32 47.08 -1.86
CA ALA A 323 -13.65 46.46 -1.97
C ALA A 323 -13.68 45.00 -1.46
N ASP A 324 -12.54 44.32 -1.48
CA ASP A 324 -12.31 42.94 -1.02
C ASP A 324 -11.64 42.87 0.36
N ALA A 325 -11.48 44.01 1.06
CA ALA A 325 -10.75 44.05 2.33
C ALA A 325 -11.51 43.45 3.51
N SER A 326 -12.84 43.33 3.42
CA SER A 326 -13.66 42.61 4.42
C SER A 326 -13.79 41.13 4.06
N GLU A 327 -14.17 40.31 5.05
CA GLU A 327 -14.40 38.88 4.84
C GLU A 327 -15.48 38.63 3.77
N GLU A 328 -16.58 39.38 3.84
CA GLU A 328 -17.67 39.31 2.85
C GLU A 328 -17.22 39.79 1.46
N GLY A 329 -16.34 40.79 1.41
CA GLY A 329 -15.78 41.31 0.17
C GLY A 329 -14.86 40.30 -0.50
N ALA A 330 -13.98 39.64 0.27
CA ALA A 330 -13.08 38.61 -0.22
C ALA A 330 -13.84 37.38 -0.73
N GLU A 331 -14.84 36.90 0.03
CA GLU A 331 -15.69 35.78 -0.38
C GLU A 331 -16.48 36.11 -1.65
N LEU A 332 -17.08 37.31 -1.71
CA LEU A 332 -17.82 37.73 -2.89
C LEU A 332 -16.92 37.88 -4.11
N ALA A 333 -15.70 38.39 -3.93
CA ALA A 333 -14.72 38.49 -5.01
C ALA A 333 -14.35 37.11 -5.58
N LEU A 334 -14.20 36.09 -4.71
CA LEU A 334 -13.97 34.71 -5.13
C LEU A 334 -15.15 34.17 -5.95
N PHE A 335 -16.38 34.31 -5.44
CA PHE A 335 -17.59 33.87 -6.16
C PHE A 335 -17.73 34.56 -7.52
N LEU A 336 -17.56 35.89 -7.58
CA LEU A 336 -17.61 36.62 -8.84
C LEU A 336 -16.48 36.19 -9.78
N GLY A 337 -15.28 35.98 -9.25
CA GLY A 337 -14.14 35.48 -10.01
C GLY A 337 -14.41 34.13 -10.67
N GLN A 338 -15.00 33.18 -9.94
CA GLN A 338 -15.42 31.89 -10.50
C GLN A 338 -16.53 32.09 -11.54
N LEU A 339 -17.57 32.85 -11.21
CA LEU A 339 -18.71 33.10 -12.10
C LEU A 339 -18.31 33.74 -13.45
N PHE A 340 -17.29 34.61 -13.47
CA PHE A 340 -16.84 35.27 -14.70
C PHE A 340 -15.79 34.47 -15.50
N ASN A 341 -14.96 33.67 -14.83
CA ASN A 341 -13.79 33.05 -15.46
C ASN A 341 -13.92 31.54 -15.67
N ASP A 342 -14.80 30.87 -14.92
CA ASP A 342 -15.07 29.44 -15.04
C ASP A 342 -16.43 29.22 -15.73
N ARG A 343 -16.37 28.66 -16.93
CA ARG A 343 -17.56 28.42 -17.77
C ARG A 343 -18.47 27.31 -17.24
N ASP A 344 -17.92 26.41 -16.41
CA ASP A 344 -18.68 25.29 -15.88
C ASP A 344 -19.23 25.60 -14.49
N HIS A 345 -18.75 26.67 -13.82
CA HIS A 345 -19.15 27.08 -12.47
C HIS A 345 -20.67 27.07 -12.24
N ALA A 346 -21.44 27.73 -13.11
CA ALA A 346 -22.89 27.78 -12.98
C ALA A 346 -23.54 26.38 -13.08
N THR A 347 -23.02 25.52 -13.95
CA THR A 347 -23.51 24.14 -14.11
C THR A 347 -23.14 23.28 -12.90
N GLU A 348 -21.94 23.44 -12.37
CA GLU A 348 -21.46 22.74 -11.18
C GLU A 348 -22.24 23.13 -9.92
N GLU A 349 -22.49 24.42 -9.69
CA GLU A 349 -23.30 24.87 -8.56
C GLU A 349 -24.73 24.32 -8.63
N LEU A 350 -25.35 24.35 -9.81
CA LEU A 350 -26.68 23.76 -10.00
C LEU A 350 -26.68 22.24 -9.76
N HIS A 351 -25.60 21.55 -10.13
CA HIS A 351 -25.42 20.14 -9.82
C HIS A 351 -25.32 19.92 -8.31
N ARG A 352 -24.48 20.68 -7.60
CA ARG A 352 -24.33 20.60 -6.14
C ARG A 352 -25.65 20.88 -5.42
N LEU A 353 -26.37 21.93 -5.82
CA LEU A 353 -27.69 22.26 -5.28
C LEU A 353 -28.69 21.09 -5.41
N ARG A 354 -28.70 20.40 -6.56
CA ARG A 354 -29.54 19.21 -6.76
C ARG A 354 -29.12 18.04 -5.88
N LYS A 355 -27.82 17.78 -5.73
CA LYS A 355 -27.31 16.69 -4.89
C LYS A 355 -27.58 16.94 -3.42
N LEU A 356 -27.40 18.18 -2.96
CA LEU A 356 -27.62 18.61 -1.57
C LEU A 356 -29.09 18.68 -1.16
N ALA A 357 -30.03 18.42 -2.08
CA ALA A 357 -31.41 18.13 -1.74
C ALA A 357 -31.54 16.87 -0.86
N ASP A 358 -30.57 15.93 -0.94
CA ASP A 358 -30.44 14.82 -0.01
C ASP A 358 -30.02 15.32 1.39
N PRO A 359 -30.88 15.18 2.42
CA PRO A 359 -30.56 15.62 3.78
C PRO A 359 -29.32 14.92 4.39
N GLU A 360 -29.06 13.66 4.04
CA GLU A 360 -27.92 12.92 4.58
C GLU A 360 -26.61 13.51 4.06
N LEU A 361 -26.52 13.69 2.73
CA LEU A 361 -25.37 14.34 2.09
C LEU A 361 -25.15 15.75 2.63
N ARG A 362 -26.22 16.54 2.72
CA ARG A 362 -26.17 17.92 3.22
C ARG A 362 -25.65 18.01 4.65
N SER A 363 -26.05 17.07 5.52
CA SER A 363 -25.61 17.03 6.93
C SER A 363 -24.12 16.73 7.10
N ASN A 364 -23.48 16.09 6.10
CA ASN A 364 -22.08 15.72 6.14
C ASN A 364 -21.14 16.74 5.46
N THR A 365 -21.63 17.85 4.92
CA THR A 365 -20.79 18.83 4.17
C THR A 365 -19.58 19.34 4.95
N GLY A 366 -19.71 19.58 6.26
CA GLY A 366 -18.58 19.94 7.13
C GLY A 366 -17.56 18.82 7.37
N ARG A 367 -17.78 17.63 6.83
CA ARG A 367 -16.96 16.42 7.02
C ARG A 367 -16.23 15.98 5.75
N PHE A 368 -16.33 16.71 4.64
CA PHE A 368 -15.71 16.30 3.37
C PHE A 368 -14.22 16.65 3.22
N LEU A 369 -13.53 16.99 4.32
CA LEU A 369 -12.09 17.25 4.34
C LEU A 369 -11.25 16.13 3.69
N ILE A 370 -11.63 14.87 3.86
CA ILE A 370 -10.92 13.73 3.25
C ILE A 370 -10.86 13.82 1.72
N TRP A 371 -11.84 14.45 1.08
CA TRP A 371 -11.85 14.66 -0.37
C TRP A 371 -10.59 15.40 -0.84
N ASP A 372 -10.19 16.43 -0.12
CA ASP A 372 -9.00 17.22 -0.43
C ASP A 372 -7.74 16.63 0.21
N TYR A 373 -7.85 16.13 1.45
CA TYR A 373 -6.68 15.62 2.16
C TYR A 373 -6.12 14.35 1.50
N SER A 374 -6.95 13.45 0.98
CA SER A 374 -6.44 12.29 0.24
C SER A 374 -5.66 12.70 -1.02
N ARG A 375 -6.07 13.80 -1.68
CA ARG A 375 -5.37 14.38 -2.83
C ARG A 375 -4.06 15.02 -2.41
N ALA A 376 -4.06 15.75 -1.29
CA ALA A 376 -2.84 16.34 -0.73
C ALA A 376 -1.81 15.27 -0.37
N LEU A 377 -2.25 14.17 0.26
CA LEU A 377 -1.40 13.00 0.52
C LEU A 377 -0.83 12.44 -0.80
N MET A 378 -1.63 12.37 -1.85
CA MET A 378 -1.15 11.87 -3.14
C MET A 378 -0.22 12.83 -3.87
N LEU A 379 -0.45 14.14 -3.80
CA LEU A 379 0.45 15.15 -4.36
C LEU A 379 1.84 15.07 -3.72
N TYR A 380 1.93 14.83 -2.40
CA TYR A 380 3.22 14.54 -1.77
C TYR A 380 3.88 13.27 -2.33
N ARG A 381 3.11 12.22 -2.63
CA ARG A 381 3.63 11.00 -3.25
C ARG A 381 4.10 11.25 -4.68
N TRP A 382 3.32 11.93 -5.51
CA TRP A 382 3.71 12.28 -6.87
C TRP A 382 4.93 13.20 -6.90
N GLY A 383 5.03 14.17 -5.99
CA GLY A 383 6.23 14.99 -5.85
C GLY A 383 7.47 14.18 -5.51
N HIS A 384 7.33 13.10 -4.74
CA HIS A 384 8.42 12.17 -4.47
C HIS A 384 8.75 11.30 -5.70
N MET A 385 7.75 10.73 -6.38
CA MET A 385 7.91 9.94 -7.61
C MET A 385 8.51 10.76 -8.77
N ALA A 386 8.23 12.06 -8.82
CA ALA A 386 8.80 13.02 -9.76
C ALA A 386 10.23 13.46 -9.40
N GLY A 387 10.74 13.07 -8.22
CA GLY A 387 12.07 13.43 -7.74
C GLY A 387 12.18 14.85 -7.18
N TRP A 388 11.07 15.54 -6.93
CA TRP A 388 11.06 16.89 -6.35
C TRP A 388 11.10 16.90 -4.82
N LEU A 389 10.60 15.83 -4.20
CA LEU A 389 10.54 15.67 -2.74
C LEU A 389 11.34 14.46 -2.27
N THR A 390 11.95 14.60 -1.09
CA THR A 390 12.55 13.46 -0.39
C THR A 390 11.47 12.67 0.35
N GLU A 391 11.68 11.37 0.49
CA GLU A 391 10.75 10.49 1.23
C GLU A 391 10.48 11.00 2.65
N ARG A 392 11.54 11.37 3.38
CA ARG A 392 11.43 11.92 4.74
C ARG A 392 10.55 13.16 4.79
N TYR A 393 10.71 14.07 3.83
CA TYR A 393 9.90 15.29 3.77
C TYR A 393 8.42 14.94 3.59
N CYS A 394 8.10 14.01 2.70
CA CYS A 394 6.72 13.58 2.48
C CYS A 394 6.11 13.03 3.77
N TRP A 395 6.79 12.12 4.46
CA TRP A 395 6.28 11.57 5.72
C TRP A 395 6.09 12.63 6.81
N ASP A 396 7.06 13.52 6.99
CA ASP A 396 6.99 14.63 7.95
C ASP A 396 5.80 15.56 7.67
N ARG A 397 5.45 15.79 6.40
CA ARG A 397 4.31 16.63 6.01
C ARG A 397 2.97 15.91 5.99
N MET A 398 2.95 14.62 5.66
CA MET A 398 1.72 13.83 5.61
C MET A 398 1.19 13.44 7.00
N LEU A 399 2.07 13.34 8.01
CA LEU A 399 1.65 12.97 9.37
C LEU A 399 0.65 13.95 10.02
N PRO A 400 0.84 15.28 9.98
CA PRO A 400 -0.17 16.22 10.46
C PRO A 400 -1.53 16.06 9.77
N LEU A 401 -1.56 15.79 8.46
CA LEU A 401 -2.80 15.55 7.72
C LEU A 401 -3.47 14.26 8.22
N ALA A 402 -2.69 13.19 8.39
CA ALA A 402 -3.18 11.92 8.91
C ALA A 402 -3.77 12.04 10.33
N LEU A 403 -3.11 12.81 11.21
CA LEU A 403 -3.62 13.15 12.54
C LEU A 403 -4.96 13.91 12.46
N ASP A 404 -5.13 14.83 11.52
CA ASP A 404 -6.41 15.55 11.38
C ASP A 404 -7.51 14.64 10.84
N ILE A 405 -7.20 13.78 9.85
CA ILE A 405 -8.12 12.77 9.33
C ILE A 405 -8.59 11.85 10.47
N GLN A 406 -7.65 11.25 11.23
CA GLN A 406 -7.99 10.30 12.30
C GLN A 406 -8.91 10.92 13.37
N ARG A 407 -8.75 12.22 13.66
CA ARG A 407 -9.59 12.93 14.65
C ARG A 407 -11.00 13.23 14.15
N ARG A 408 -11.21 13.39 12.84
CA ARG A 408 -12.50 13.83 12.26
C ARG A 408 -13.41 12.68 11.84
N TYR A 409 -12.86 11.47 11.68
CA TYR A 409 -13.62 10.28 11.31
C TYR A 409 -13.50 9.18 12.37
N SER A 410 -14.48 8.28 12.38
CA SER A 410 -14.58 7.23 13.40
C SER A 410 -14.03 5.86 12.95
N SER A 411 -13.84 5.66 11.63
CA SER A 411 -13.32 4.42 11.05
C SER A 411 -12.93 4.63 9.58
N TRP A 412 -12.23 3.65 9.00
CA TRP A 412 -11.97 3.60 7.55
C TRP A 412 -13.26 3.72 6.72
N ARG A 413 -14.33 3.05 7.14
CA ARG A 413 -15.63 3.09 6.46
C ARG A 413 -16.28 4.48 6.54
N ASP A 414 -16.26 5.11 7.71
CA ASP A 414 -16.81 6.47 7.90
C ASP A 414 -16.06 7.51 7.05
N MET A 415 -14.73 7.42 7.03
CA MET A 415 -13.87 8.23 6.16
C MET A 415 -14.20 7.99 4.67
N ALA A 416 -14.34 6.73 4.25
CA ALA A 416 -14.67 6.38 2.87
C ALA A 416 -16.04 6.90 2.44
N THR A 417 -17.06 6.82 3.30
CA THR A 417 -18.38 7.41 3.04
C THR A 417 -18.27 8.92 2.79
N CYS A 418 -17.53 9.64 3.63
CA CYS A 418 -17.33 11.08 3.46
C CYS A 418 -16.55 11.41 2.17
N TYR A 419 -15.59 10.57 1.78
CA TYR A 419 -14.85 10.73 0.51
C TYR A 419 -15.76 10.55 -0.71
N LEU A 420 -16.60 9.50 -0.73
CA LEU A 420 -17.55 9.25 -1.81
C LEU A 420 -18.59 10.37 -1.93
N GLN A 421 -19.05 10.90 -0.79
CA GLN A 421 -19.98 12.03 -0.74
C GLN A 421 -19.34 13.33 -1.25
N GLY A 422 -18.09 13.61 -0.85
CA GLY A 422 -17.32 14.74 -1.39
C GLY A 422 -17.14 14.65 -2.90
N ARG A 423 -16.83 13.45 -3.42
CA ARG A 423 -16.78 13.20 -4.88
C ARG A 423 -18.08 13.55 -5.57
N GLN A 424 -19.20 13.13 -5.00
CA GLN A 424 -20.51 13.31 -5.61
C GLN A 424 -20.85 14.79 -5.83
N LEU A 425 -20.37 15.67 -4.95
CA LEU A 425 -20.50 17.12 -5.11
C LEU A 425 -19.51 17.69 -6.13
N TRP A 426 -18.30 17.13 -6.21
CA TRP A 426 -17.25 17.62 -7.10
C TRP A 426 -17.39 17.17 -8.56
N SER A 427 -17.91 15.96 -8.84
CA SER A 427 -17.87 15.36 -10.19
C SER A 427 -18.67 16.08 -11.29
N GLY A 428 -19.31 17.20 -10.97
CA GLY A 428 -20.13 17.99 -11.90
C GLY A 428 -21.32 17.22 -12.45
N ALA A 429 -22.00 17.83 -13.43
CA ALA A 429 -23.18 17.26 -14.10
C ALA A 429 -22.86 16.11 -15.07
N GLY A 430 -21.57 15.84 -15.34
CA GLY A 430 -21.14 14.65 -16.07
C GLY A 430 -21.39 13.42 -15.21
N GLU A 431 -22.19 12.48 -15.71
CA GLU A 431 -22.46 11.21 -15.02
C GLU A 431 -21.23 10.28 -15.09
N GLU A 432 -20.09 10.69 -14.54
CA GLU A 432 -18.99 9.76 -14.30
C GLU A 432 -19.43 8.74 -13.25
N PRO A 433 -19.52 7.45 -13.60
CA PRO A 433 -20.02 6.42 -12.71
C PRO A 433 -19.26 6.43 -11.38
N GLN A 434 -19.99 6.39 -10.26
CA GLN A 434 -19.38 6.22 -8.93
C GLN A 434 -18.85 4.78 -8.73
N THR A 435 -19.22 3.86 -9.63
CA THR A 435 -18.95 2.42 -9.58
C THR A 435 -17.50 2.09 -9.28
N ASP A 436 -16.53 2.71 -9.97
CA ASP A 436 -15.11 2.39 -9.78
C ASP A 436 -14.62 2.74 -8.37
N HIS A 437 -15.16 3.82 -7.78
CA HIS A 437 -14.85 4.21 -6.41
C HIS A 437 -15.53 3.30 -5.38
N ASP A 438 -16.78 2.91 -5.62
CA ASP A 438 -17.50 1.98 -4.75
C ASP A 438 -16.82 0.60 -4.75
N GLU A 439 -16.41 0.11 -5.92
CA GLU A 439 -15.63 -1.12 -6.08
C GLU A 439 -14.27 -1.03 -5.39
N LEU A 440 -13.59 0.12 -5.48
CA LEU A 440 -12.34 0.34 -4.75
C LEU A 440 -12.55 0.32 -3.22
N VAL A 441 -13.61 0.95 -2.71
CA VAL A 441 -13.95 0.90 -1.27
C VAL A 441 -14.24 -0.54 -0.82
N ALA A 442 -15.00 -1.30 -1.61
CA ALA A 442 -15.27 -2.70 -1.35
C ALA A 442 -13.97 -3.51 -1.30
N ARG A 443 -13.10 -3.34 -2.30
CA ARG A 443 -11.79 -3.99 -2.38
C ARG A 443 -10.91 -3.66 -1.17
N LEU A 444 -10.77 -2.38 -0.82
CA LEU A 444 -10.00 -1.95 0.35
C LEU A 444 -10.57 -2.49 1.66
N THR A 445 -11.88 -2.75 1.74
CA THR A 445 -12.52 -3.31 2.93
C THR A 445 -12.33 -4.82 3.02
N GLU A 446 -12.38 -5.53 1.89
CA GLU A 446 -12.41 -7.00 1.85
C GLU A 446 -11.02 -7.64 1.72
N GLU A 447 -10.08 -7.00 1.02
CA GLU A 447 -8.76 -7.58 0.76
C GLU A 447 -7.91 -7.66 2.03
N PRO A 448 -7.45 -8.85 2.46
CA PRO A 448 -6.69 -8.99 3.70
C PRO A 448 -5.39 -8.19 3.77
N LEU A 449 -4.82 -7.84 2.61
CA LEU A 449 -3.57 -7.08 2.48
C LEU A 449 -3.79 -5.59 2.17
N SER A 450 -5.05 -5.14 2.13
CA SER A 450 -5.37 -3.72 2.05
C SER A 450 -4.78 -2.97 3.25
N PRO A 451 -4.30 -1.72 3.08
CA PRO A 451 -3.86 -0.90 4.21
C PRO A 451 -4.92 -0.78 5.31
N TRP A 452 -6.22 -0.83 4.97
CA TRP A 452 -7.31 -0.74 5.96
C TRP A 452 -7.45 -2.00 6.84
N ASN A 453 -6.93 -3.13 6.38
CA ASN A 453 -6.94 -4.41 7.09
C ASN A 453 -5.58 -4.73 7.74
N LEU A 454 -4.51 -4.07 7.30
CA LEU A 454 -3.16 -4.24 7.87
C LEU A 454 -2.93 -3.40 9.12
N VAL A 455 -3.61 -2.25 9.27
CA VAL A 455 -3.50 -1.39 10.45
C VAL A 455 -4.87 -0.96 10.98
N PRO A 456 -5.07 -0.94 12.32
CA PRO A 456 -6.32 -0.51 12.90
C PRO A 456 -6.52 1.00 12.75
N TRP A 457 -7.78 1.45 12.71
CA TRP A 457 -8.10 2.87 12.59
C TRP A 457 -7.51 3.70 13.74
N ASP A 458 -7.58 3.19 14.97
CA ASP A 458 -7.13 3.84 16.22
C ASP A 458 -5.63 3.64 16.52
N LEU A 459 -4.83 3.29 15.51
CA LEU A 459 -3.37 3.24 15.62
C LEU A 459 -2.83 4.58 16.12
N GLU A 460 -1.96 4.55 17.13
CA GLU A 460 -1.29 5.76 17.62
C GLU A 460 -0.32 6.31 16.56
N LEU A 461 -0.65 7.46 15.98
CA LEU A 461 0.13 8.07 14.90
C LEU A 461 1.31 8.87 15.46
N ARG A 462 2.48 8.23 15.49
CA ARG A 462 3.79 8.84 15.81
C ARG A 462 4.78 8.57 14.69
N ASN A 463 5.79 9.42 14.56
CA ASN A 463 6.85 9.20 13.58
C ASN A 463 7.52 7.82 13.80
N ASP A 464 7.53 6.99 12.76
CA ASP A 464 8.14 5.66 12.72
C ASP A 464 9.16 5.50 11.57
N TRP A 465 9.65 6.60 10.99
CA TRP A 465 10.69 6.63 9.95
C TRP A 465 12.01 7.22 10.47
N SER A 466 13.12 6.74 9.92
CA SER A 466 14.48 7.12 10.33
C SER A 466 15.02 8.36 9.63
#